data_AF-A0A9W8BKP8-F1
#
_entry.id   AF-A0A9W8BKP8-F1
#
_cell.length_a   1.000
_cell.length_b   1.000
_cell.length_c   1.000
_cell.angle_alpha   90.00
_cell.angle_beta   90.00
_cell.angle_gamma   90.00
#
_symmetry.space_group_name_H-M   'P 1'
#
loop_
_entity.id
_entity.type
_entity.pdbx_description
1 polymer ?
#
loop_
_entity_poly.entity_id
_entity_poly.type
_entity_poly.pdbx_seq_one_letter_code
_entity_poly.pdbx_strand_id
1 'polypeptide(L)'
;MSSNPFVRTPTPDERAAASKVTDSCAFKAGFSGVAGYGIGMVFGLVLSGIEFSSPVDTSASTKQQIKTVFRDMANKSLSSAKNFAIMAAIYSGSECMIESYRAKNDIYNSIAAGCVTGGTLAVRTGPRGMAAGCAGFAAFSAAIDWYMHKDD
;
A
#
# COMPACT_ATOMS: atom_id res chain seq x y z
N MET A 1 20.96 -18.96 -29.56
CA MET A 1 19.83 -19.09 -28.62
C MET A 1 20.17 -20.22 -27.66
N SER A 2 20.66 -19.87 -26.47
CA SER A 2 21.22 -20.83 -25.51
C SER A 2 20.09 -21.53 -24.73
N SER A 3 19.94 -22.82 -24.95
CA SER A 3 18.99 -23.72 -24.30
C SER A 3 19.49 -24.10 -22.90
N ASN A 4 19.26 -23.22 -21.92
CA ASN A 4 19.31 -23.59 -20.51
C ASN A 4 17.96 -24.20 -20.10
N PRO A 5 17.92 -25.43 -19.56
CA PRO A 5 16.65 -26.10 -19.18
C PRO A 5 15.91 -25.42 -18.03
N PHE A 6 16.53 -24.44 -17.37
CA PHE A 6 15.94 -23.66 -16.27
C PHE A 6 15.36 -22.30 -16.70
N VAL A 7 15.54 -21.90 -17.97
CA VAL A 7 14.99 -20.64 -18.51
C VAL A 7 14.10 -20.97 -19.71
N ARG A 8 12.92 -21.52 -19.44
CA ARG A 8 11.86 -21.61 -20.45
C ARG A 8 11.39 -20.19 -20.74
N THR A 9 11.69 -19.66 -21.93
CA THR A 9 11.09 -18.39 -22.36
C THR A 9 9.60 -18.64 -22.58
N PRO A 10 8.69 -17.91 -21.89
CA PRO A 10 7.27 -18.13 -22.01
C PRO A 10 6.83 -17.91 -23.46
N THR A 11 5.96 -18.79 -23.94
CA THR A 11 5.40 -18.70 -25.31
C THR A 11 4.61 -17.39 -25.46
N PRO A 12 4.43 -16.87 -26.69
CA PRO A 12 3.65 -15.66 -26.91
C PRO A 12 2.23 -15.74 -26.33
N ASP A 13 1.61 -16.92 -26.35
CA ASP A 13 0.29 -17.16 -25.75
C ASP A 13 0.33 -17.10 -24.21
N GLU A 14 1.38 -17.65 -23.59
CA GLU A 14 1.60 -17.57 -22.13
C GLU A 14 1.85 -16.12 -21.68
N ARG A 15 2.59 -15.33 -22.47
CA ARG A 15 2.81 -13.89 -22.19
C ARG A 15 1.53 -13.09 -22.33
N ALA A 16 0.75 -13.33 -23.37
CA ALA A 16 -0.53 -12.66 -23.57
C ALA A 16 -1.54 -12.99 -22.46
N ALA A 17 -1.55 -14.24 -21.97
CA ALA A 17 -2.35 -14.62 -20.81
C ALA A 17 -1.85 -13.94 -19.52
N ALA A 18 -0.53 -13.84 -19.32
CA ALA A 18 0.05 -13.17 -18.16
C ALA A 18 -0.27 -11.66 -18.14
N SER A 19 -0.10 -10.95 -19.26
CA SER A 19 -0.44 -9.52 -19.37
C SER A 19 -1.90 -9.25 -19.03
N LYS A 20 -2.83 -10.07 -19.52
CA LYS A 20 -4.26 -9.92 -19.17
C LYS A 20 -4.51 -9.99 -17.67
N VAL A 21 -3.79 -10.88 -16.98
CA VAL A 21 -3.92 -11.02 -15.53
C VAL A 21 -3.23 -9.86 -14.81
N THR A 22 -2.01 -9.48 -15.21
CA THR A 22 -1.24 -8.42 -14.53
C THR A 22 -1.81 -7.03 -14.75
N ASP A 23 -2.41 -6.79 -15.92
CA ASP A 23 -3.00 -5.50 -16.31
C ASP A 23 -4.42 -5.35 -15.75
N SER A 24 -5.01 -6.41 -15.21
CA SER A 24 -6.31 -6.35 -14.57
C SER A 24 -6.24 -5.49 -13.30
N CYS A 25 -7.12 -4.49 -13.19
CA CYS A 25 -7.17 -3.62 -12.00
C CYS A 25 -7.38 -4.39 -10.70
N ALA A 26 -8.10 -5.51 -10.73
CA ALA A 26 -8.28 -6.39 -9.57
C ALA A 26 -6.95 -7.02 -9.12
N PHE A 27 -6.11 -7.42 -10.07
CA PHE A 27 -4.78 -7.95 -9.76
C PHE A 27 -3.84 -6.85 -9.26
N LYS A 28 -3.80 -5.69 -9.94
CA LYS A 28 -2.98 -4.54 -9.53
C LYS A 28 -3.34 -4.09 -8.10
N ALA A 29 -4.63 -3.95 -7.81
CA ALA A 29 -5.14 -3.59 -6.47
C ALA A 29 -4.89 -4.70 -5.43
N GLY A 30 -5.06 -5.97 -5.79
CA GLY A 30 -4.80 -7.09 -4.88
C GLY A 30 -3.33 -7.23 -4.52
N PHE A 31 -2.46 -7.18 -5.53
CA PHE A 31 -1.00 -7.27 -5.35
C PHE A 31 -0.46 -6.08 -4.56
N SER A 32 -0.87 -4.86 -4.90
CA SER A 32 -0.48 -3.66 -4.14
C SER A 32 -1.02 -3.68 -2.72
N GLY A 33 -2.22 -4.20 -2.49
CA GLY A 33 -2.78 -4.39 -1.15
C GLY A 33 -1.94 -5.35 -0.31
N VAL A 34 -1.49 -6.48 -0.87
CA VAL A 34 -0.58 -7.43 -0.18
C VAL A 34 0.78 -6.80 0.09
N ALA A 35 1.34 -6.07 -0.87
CA ALA A 35 2.60 -5.35 -0.69
C ALA A 35 2.48 -4.28 0.43
N GLY A 36 1.40 -3.50 0.40
CA GLY A 36 1.07 -2.50 1.41
C GLY A 36 0.85 -3.11 2.80
N TYR A 37 0.22 -4.29 2.87
CA TYR A 37 0.08 -5.04 4.11
C TYR A 37 1.44 -5.41 4.72
N GLY A 38 2.37 -5.92 3.90
CA GLY A 38 3.71 -6.28 4.33
C GLY A 38 4.50 -5.07 4.87
N ILE A 39 4.48 -3.97 4.12
CA ILE A 39 5.14 -2.72 4.54
C ILE A 39 4.49 -2.17 5.83
N GLY A 40 3.16 -2.19 5.92
CA GLY A 40 2.43 -1.73 7.09
C GLY A 40 2.67 -2.60 8.34
N MET A 41 2.92 -3.90 8.17
CA MET A 41 3.30 -4.79 9.27
C MET A 41 4.65 -4.40 9.86
N VAL A 42 5.65 -4.19 9.00
CA VAL A 42 7.00 -3.73 9.41
C VAL A 42 6.92 -2.35 10.05
N PHE A 43 6.22 -1.42 9.41
CA PHE A 43 6.02 -0.07 9.96
C PHE A 43 5.36 -0.10 11.34
N GLY A 44 4.31 -0.91 11.52
CA GLY A 44 3.62 -1.03 12.80
C GLY A 44 4.47 -1.69 13.89
N LEU A 45 5.35 -2.64 13.55
CA LEU A 45 6.32 -3.22 14.48
C LEU A 45 7.38 -2.20 14.92
N VAL A 46 7.90 -1.42 13.98
CA VAL A 46 8.88 -0.36 14.27
C VAL A 46 8.26 0.72 15.15
N LEU A 47 7.05 1.18 14.83
CA LEU A 47 6.35 2.20 15.61
C LEU A 47 6.03 1.71 17.02
N SER A 48 5.55 0.47 17.16
CA SER A 48 5.32 -0.11 18.49
C SER A 48 6.62 -0.25 19.29
N GLY A 49 7.75 -0.51 18.63
CA GLY A 49 9.10 -0.44 19.20
C GLY A 49 9.46 0.90 19.84
N ILE A 50 9.03 2.01 19.23
CA ILE A 50 9.32 3.38 19.71
C ILE A 50 8.38 3.78 20.87
N GLU A 51 7.16 3.25 20.90
CA GLU A 51 6.13 3.57 21.91
C GLU A 51 6.23 2.74 23.21
N PHE A 52 7.28 1.93 23.40
CA PHE A 52 7.47 0.97 24.51
C PHE A 52 7.63 1.56 25.93
N SER A 53 7.16 2.78 26.18
CA SER A 53 7.44 3.54 27.40
C SER A 53 6.29 3.60 28.42
N SER A 54 5.24 2.77 28.32
CA SER A 54 4.18 2.71 29.34
C SER A 54 4.28 1.45 30.20
N PRO A 55 4.15 1.55 31.54
CA PRO A 55 4.52 0.48 32.46
C PRO A 55 3.54 -0.68 32.34
N VAL A 56 4.00 -1.79 31.75
CA VAL A 56 3.33 -3.09 31.89
C VAL A 56 3.39 -3.44 33.37
N ASP A 57 2.21 -3.67 33.97
CA ASP A 57 2.01 -4.10 35.35
C ASP A 57 3.23 -4.87 35.92
N THR A 58 4.03 -4.17 36.72
CA THR A 58 5.24 -4.73 37.34
C THR A 58 4.91 -5.80 38.40
N SER A 59 3.61 -6.00 38.65
CA SER A 59 3.01 -7.00 39.53
C SER A 59 2.79 -8.37 38.85
N ALA A 60 2.86 -8.45 37.51
CA ALA A 60 2.61 -9.67 36.75
C ALA A 60 3.89 -10.47 36.44
N SER A 61 3.79 -11.81 36.38
CA SER A 61 4.88 -12.71 35.98
C SER A 61 5.50 -12.32 34.63
N THR A 62 6.83 -12.43 34.48
CA THR A 62 7.58 -12.09 33.25
C THR A 62 7.00 -12.71 31.98
N LYS A 63 6.42 -13.92 32.08
CA LYS A 63 5.74 -14.59 30.96
C LYS A 63 4.46 -13.88 30.53
N GLN A 64 3.69 -13.33 31.46
CA GLN A 64 2.47 -12.56 31.19
C GLN A 64 2.79 -11.17 30.63
N GLN A 65 3.87 -10.55 31.09
CA GLN A 65 4.34 -9.27 30.54
C GLN A 65 4.75 -9.44 29.08
N ILE A 66 5.59 -10.44 28.76
CA ILE A 66 6.01 -10.73 27.38
C ILE A 66 4.81 -11.07 26.50
N LYS A 67 3.86 -11.87 26.99
CA LYS A 67 2.64 -12.22 26.24
C LYS A 67 1.77 -11.00 25.94
N THR A 68 1.63 -10.09 26.89
CA THR A 68 0.82 -8.88 26.74
C THR A 68 1.48 -7.90 25.77
N VAL A 69 2.79 -7.71 25.93
CA VAL A 69 3.63 -6.93 25.02
C VAL A 69 3.54 -7.46 23.59
N PHE A 70 3.75 -8.76 23.39
CA PHE A 70 3.67 -9.37 22.08
C PHE A 70 2.28 -9.21 21.46
N ARG A 71 1.22 -9.30 22.28
CA ARG A 71 -0.15 -9.09 21.83
C ARG A 71 -0.41 -7.64 21.43
N ASP A 72 0.11 -6.67 22.16
CA ASP A 72 -0.01 -5.25 21.80
C ASP A 72 0.75 -4.92 20.50
N MET A 73 2.00 -5.38 20.39
CA MET A 73 2.80 -5.25 19.17
C MET A 73 2.09 -5.88 17.97
N ALA A 74 1.55 -7.09 18.14
CA ALA A 74 0.80 -7.77 17.08
C ALA A 74 -0.47 -7.00 16.70
N ASN A 75 -1.24 -6.50 17.67
CA ASN A 75 -2.46 -5.74 17.39
C ASN A 75 -2.16 -4.43 16.64
N LYS A 76 -1.13 -3.69 17.08
CA LYS A 76 -0.69 -2.45 16.42
C LYS A 76 -0.18 -2.73 15.01
N SER A 77 0.68 -3.73 14.85
CA SER A 77 1.21 -4.14 13.55
C SER A 77 0.11 -4.58 12.58
N LEU A 78 -0.85 -5.40 13.05
CA LEU A 78 -2.00 -5.83 12.24
C LEU A 78 -2.94 -4.68 11.88
N SER A 79 -3.16 -3.73 12.80
CA SER A 79 -3.96 -2.53 12.53
C SER A 79 -3.31 -1.67 11.45
N SER A 80 -2.00 -1.38 11.59
CA SER A 80 -1.24 -0.64 10.59
C SER A 80 -1.24 -1.36 9.24
N ALA A 81 -0.94 -2.66 9.22
CA ALA A 81 -0.96 -3.48 8.00
C ALA A 81 -2.30 -3.39 7.24
N LYS A 82 -3.44 -3.46 7.95
CA LYS A 82 -4.77 -3.31 7.34
C LYS A 82 -4.97 -1.92 6.71
N ASN A 83 -4.58 -0.86 7.41
CA ASN A 83 -4.72 0.50 6.91
C ASN A 83 -3.87 0.74 5.67
N PHE A 84 -2.61 0.29 5.67
CA PHE A 84 -1.72 0.39 4.52
C PHE A 84 -2.17 -0.49 3.35
N ALA A 85 -2.71 -1.68 3.62
CA ALA A 85 -3.29 -2.53 2.57
C ALA A 85 -4.46 -1.86 1.86
N ILE A 86 -5.38 -1.26 2.62
CA ILE A 86 -6.54 -0.54 2.07
C ILE A 86 -6.07 0.69 1.29
N MET A 87 -5.14 1.46 1.84
CA MET A 87 -4.60 2.65 1.17
C MET A 87 -3.93 2.29 -0.16
N ALA A 88 -3.06 1.27 -0.18
CA ALA A 88 -2.37 0.81 -1.38
C ALA A 88 -3.34 0.25 -2.43
N ALA A 89 -4.33 -0.54 -2.00
CA ALA A 89 -5.33 -1.10 -2.90
C ALA A 89 -6.22 -0.03 -3.55
N ILE A 90 -6.65 0.99 -2.80
CA ILE A 90 -7.42 2.11 -3.34
C ILE A 90 -6.57 2.93 -4.31
N TYR A 91 -5.31 3.20 -3.98
CA TYR A 91 -4.40 3.95 -4.85
C TYR A 91 -4.20 3.25 -6.19
N SER A 92 -3.74 1.99 -6.18
CA SER A 92 -3.49 1.24 -7.40
C SER A 92 -4.76 0.94 -8.19
N GLY A 93 -5.87 0.67 -7.48
CA GLY A 93 -7.17 0.46 -8.11
C GLY A 93 -7.70 1.71 -8.80
N SER A 94 -7.63 2.88 -8.15
CA SER A 94 -8.10 4.14 -8.72
C SER A 94 -7.24 4.59 -9.91
N GLU A 95 -5.92 4.48 -9.81
CA GLU A 95 -5.00 4.75 -10.92
C GLU A 95 -5.30 3.86 -12.13
N CYS A 96 -5.45 2.54 -11.93
CA CYS A 96 -5.82 1.62 -13.01
C CYS A 96 -7.18 1.93 -13.65
N MET A 97 -8.18 2.33 -12.86
CA MET A 97 -9.50 2.69 -13.39
C MET A 97 -9.44 3.98 -14.22
N ILE A 98 -8.66 4.98 -13.78
CA ILE A 98 -8.47 6.23 -14.50
C ILE A 98 -7.68 5.99 -15.80
N GLU A 99 -6.61 5.18 -15.72
CA GLU A 99 -5.80 4.78 -16.87
C GLU A 99 -6.65 4.01 -17.90
N SER A 100 -7.49 3.08 -17.44
CA SER A 100 -8.42 2.33 -18.31
C SER A 100 -9.44 3.24 -19.00
N TYR A 101 -9.86 4.34 -18.36
CA TYR A 101 -10.79 5.30 -18.94
C TYR A 101 -10.12 6.29 -19.91
N ARG A 102 -8.92 6.78 -19.58
CA ARG A 102 -8.21 7.81 -20.36
C ARG A 102 -7.26 7.24 -21.41
N ALA A 103 -6.89 5.96 -21.31
CA ALA A 103 -5.88 5.29 -22.13
C ALA A 103 -4.54 6.05 -22.20
N LYS A 104 -4.18 6.72 -21.11
CA LYS A 104 -2.92 7.48 -20.95
C LYS A 104 -2.40 7.25 -19.54
N ASN A 105 -1.08 7.17 -19.39
CA ASN A 105 -0.39 7.15 -18.10
C ASN A 105 0.37 8.49 -17.96
N ASP A 106 -0.15 9.40 -17.13
CA ASP A 106 0.43 10.72 -16.88
C ASP A 106 0.34 11.09 -15.40
N ILE A 107 1.09 12.13 -15.00
CA ILE A 107 1.14 12.61 -13.61
C ILE A 107 -0.24 12.98 -13.05
N TYR A 108 -1.19 13.34 -13.91
CA TYR A 108 -2.56 13.64 -13.50
C TYR A 108 -3.30 12.41 -12.98
N ASN A 109 -3.00 11.21 -13.50
CA ASN A 109 -3.55 9.97 -12.97
C ASN A 109 -3.05 9.71 -11.54
N SER A 110 -1.75 9.86 -11.31
CA SER A 110 -1.14 9.69 -9.98
C SER A 110 -1.69 10.70 -8.97
N ILE A 111 -1.86 11.96 -9.38
CA ILE A 111 -2.48 13.02 -8.56
C ILE A 111 -3.95 12.71 -8.24
N ALA A 112 -4.73 12.31 -9.24
CA ALA A 112 -6.15 12.00 -9.07
C ALA A 112 -6.35 10.77 -8.20
N ALA A 113 -5.58 9.70 -8.42
CA ALA A 113 -5.57 8.49 -7.60
C ALA A 113 -5.16 8.80 -6.15
N GLY A 114 -4.14 9.64 -5.95
CA GLY A 114 -3.74 10.15 -4.65
C GLY A 114 -4.88 10.90 -3.95
N CYS A 115 -5.51 11.86 -4.64
CA CYS A 115 -6.65 12.59 -4.10
C CYS A 115 -7.82 11.68 -3.71
N VAL A 116 -8.20 10.74 -4.59
CA VAL A 116 -9.28 9.78 -4.34
C VAL A 116 -8.95 8.92 -3.12
N THR A 117 -7.72 8.45 -3.01
CA THR A 117 -7.26 7.63 -1.87
C THR A 117 -7.32 8.42 -0.57
N GLY A 118 -6.71 9.60 -0.53
CA GLY A 118 -6.67 10.46 0.66
C GLY A 118 -8.06 10.95 1.07
N GLY A 119 -8.90 11.32 0.09
CA GLY A 119 -10.29 11.73 0.32
C GLY A 119 -11.16 10.58 0.84
N THR A 120 -11.00 9.38 0.30
CA THR A 120 -11.75 8.19 0.74
C THR A 120 -11.38 7.79 2.17
N LEU A 121 -10.09 7.80 2.50
CA LEU A 121 -9.62 7.49 3.86
C LEU A 121 -10.13 8.52 4.89
N ALA A 122 -10.27 9.78 4.47
CA ALA A 122 -10.75 10.88 5.31
C ALA A 122 -12.27 11.10 5.28
N VAL A 123 -13.06 10.20 4.67
CA VAL A 123 -14.52 10.40 4.55
C VAL A 123 -15.21 10.60 5.90
N ARG A 124 -14.70 9.94 6.95
CA ARG A 124 -15.26 10.01 8.30
C ARG A 124 -14.88 11.29 9.07
N THR A 125 -13.88 12.04 8.62
CA THR A 125 -13.42 13.27 9.28
C THR A 125 -14.15 14.52 8.77
N GLY A 126 -15.13 14.34 7.88
CA GLY A 126 -15.95 15.41 7.31
C GLY A 126 -15.32 16.08 6.07
N PRO A 127 -16.02 17.01 5.41
CA PRO A 127 -15.63 17.55 4.11
C PRO A 127 -14.29 18.30 4.14
N ARG A 128 -13.99 19.00 5.24
CA ARG A 128 -12.68 19.67 5.41
C ARG A 128 -11.54 18.65 5.56
N GLY A 129 -11.78 17.55 6.26
CA GLY A 129 -10.81 16.46 6.38
C GLY A 129 -10.60 15.74 5.06
N MET A 130 -11.65 15.51 4.28
CA MET A 130 -11.56 14.98 2.92
C MET A 130 -10.73 15.89 2.00
N ALA A 131 -10.94 17.20 2.06
CA ALA A 131 -10.18 18.17 1.26
C ALA A 131 -8.69 18.16 1.65
N ALA A 132 -8.39 18.14 2.95
CA ALA A 132 -7.01 18.05 3.44
C ALA A 132 -6.35 16.71 3.07
N GLY A 133 -7.07 15.59 3.20
CA GLY A 133 -6.60 14.27 2.81
C GLY A 133 -6.33 14.16 1.31
N CYS A 134 -7.25 14.65 0.48
CA CYS A 134 -7.06 14.73 -0.96
C CYS A 134 -5.83 15.56 -1.32
N ALA A 135 -5.71 16.78 -0.77
CA ALA A 135 -4.58 17.67 -1.07
C ALA A 135 -3.24 17.06 -0.65
N GLY A 136 -3.16 16.45 0.54
CA GLY A 136 -1.94 15.84 1.05
C GLY A 136 -1.49 14.64 0.21
N PHE A 137 -2.40 13.69 -0.06
CA PHE A 137 -2.07 12.52 -0.87
C PHE A 137 -1.82 12.88 -2.35
N ALA A 138 -2.56 13.84 -2.91
CA ALA A 138 -2.30 14.35 -4.26
C ALA A 138 -0.90 14.96 -4.38
N ALA A 139 -0.50 15.79 -3.43
CA ALA A 139 0.83 16.40 -3.41
C ALA A 139 1.94 15.35 -3.23
N PHE A 140 1.74 14.37 -2.34
CA PHE A 140 2.69 13.27 -2.15
C PHE A 140 2.84 12.44 -3.42
N SER A 141 1.74 12.03 -4.04
CA SER A 141 1.75 11.29 -5.30
C SER A 141 2.40 12.08 -6.43
N ALA A 142 2.13 13.39 -6.54
CA ALA A 142 2.80 14.26 -7.52
C ALA A 142 4.31 14.29 -7.32
N ALA A 143 4.76 14.41 -6.07
CA ALA A 143 6.18 14.48 -5.74
C ALA A 143 6.91 13.18 -6.07
N ILE A 144 6.31 12.03 -5.77
CA ILE A 144 6.88 10.71 -6.09
C ILE A 144 6.93 10.50 -7.60
N ASP A 145 5.83 10.79 -8.30
CA ASP A 145 5.74 10.65 -9.76
C ASP A 145 6.75 11.57 -10.46
N TRP A 146 6.87 12.83 -10.02
CA TRP A 146 7.87 13.76 -10.52
C TRP A 146 9.30 13.28 -10.25
N TYR A 147 9.58 12.73 -9.07
CA TYR A 147 10.90 12.21 -8.73
C TYR A 147 11.28 11.00 -9.61
N MET A 148 10.35 10.07 -9.83
CA MET A 148 10.60 8.88 -10.65
C MET A 148 10.87 9.22 -12.12
N HIS A 149 10.19 10.22 -12.68
CA HIS A 149 10.39 10.66 -14.06
C HIS A 149 11.52 11.69 -14.24
N LYS A 150 12.22 12.09 -13.16
CA LYS A 150 13.26 13.13 -13.23
C LYS A 150 14.59 12.61 -13.82
N ASP A 151 14.76 11.30 -13.92
CA ASP A 151 16.01 10.65 -14.34
C ASP A 151 15.86 9.89 -15.68
N ASP A 152 14.69 9.99 -16.33
CA ASP A 152 14.43 9.57 -17.72
C ASP A 152 14.75 10.71 -18.71
#